data_AF-A0A1W9VXA4-F1
#
_entry.id   AF-A0A1W9VXA4-F1
#
_cell.length_a   1.000
_cell.length_b   1.000
_cell.length_c   1.000
_cell.angle_alpha   90.00
_cell.angle_beta   90.00
_cell.angle_gamma   90.00
#
_symmetry.space_group_name_H-M   'P 1'
#
loop_
_entity.id
_entity.type
_entity.pdbx_description
1 polymer ?
#
loop_
_entity_poly.entity_id
_entity_poly.type
_entity_poly.pdbx_seq_one_letter_code
_entity_poly.pdbx_strand_id
1 'polypeptide(L)'
;MVNTPNWTNVTDAGSFLQVANDTTGGWFWVSMLSMISIVLLISMLPFGFEAAVFAAAFAGLMLGMIMSYMGLVGWTWVAMYAGVIVVMILWTMYGRRD
;
A
#
# COMPACT_ATOMS: atom_id res chain seq x y z
N MET A 1 0.30 3.32 -27.22
CA MET A 1 -0.72 4.37 -27.45
C MET A 1 -0.95 5.02 -26.10
N VAL A 2 -0.78 6.34 -25.99
CA VAL A 2 -1.15 7.05 -24.75
C VAL A 2 -2.67 7.11 -24.74
N ASN A 3 -3.31 6.36 -23.84
CA ASN A 3 -4.74 6.52 -23.60
C ASN A 3 -4.93 7.90 -22.98
N THR A 4 -5.43 8.86 -23.74
CA THR A 4 -5.88 10.14 -23.20
C THR A 4 -7.10 9.87 -22.32
N PRO A 5 -7.03 10.18 -21.01
CA PRO A 5 -8.14 9.87 -20.12
C PRO A 5 -9.38 10.68 -20.50
N ASN A 6 -10.54 10.02 -20.54
CA ASN A 6 -11.81 10.66 -20.88
C ASN A 6 -12.38 11.37 -19.64
N TRP A 7 -11.97 12.61 -19.43
CA TRP A 7 -12.39 13.46 -18.31
C TRP A 7 -13.85 13.90 -18.36
N THR A 8 -14.54 13.69 -19.49
CA THR A 8 -15.88 14.22 -19.73
C THR A 8 -16.98 13.46 -18.96
N ASN A 9 -16.68 12.26 -18.45
CA ASN A 9 -17.61 11.40 -17.71
C ASN A 9 -17.26 11.24 -16.21
N VAL A 10 -16.35 12.08 -15.68
CA VAL A 10 -15.95 12.03 -14.27
C VAL A 10 -16.93 12.88 -13.45
N THR A 11 -17.93 12.24 -12.87
CA THR A 11 -18.97 12.93 -12.08
C THR A 11 -18.77 12.82 -10.57
N ASP A 12 -17.97 11.86 -10.11
CA ASP A 12 -17.78 11.55 -8.69
C ASP A 12 -16.30 11.44 -8.31
N ALA A 13 -15.96 11.74 -7.05
CA ALA A 13 -14.58 11.69 -6.56
C ALA A 13 -13.92 10.31 -6.75
N GLY A 14 -14.70 9.22 -6.64
CA GLY A 14 -14.20 7.86 -6.94
C GLY A 14 -13.82 7.68 -8.41
N SER A 15 -14.64 8.19 -9.34
CA SER A 15 -14.35 8.13 -10.78
C SER A 15 -13.11 8.94 -11.14
N PHE A 16 -12.87 10.07 -10.46
CA PHE A 16 -11.65 10.87 -10.65
C PHE A 16 -10.39 10.08 -10.26
N LEU A 17 -10.44 9.33 -9.16
CA LEU A 17 -9.31 8.53 -8.70
C LEU A 17 -9.06 7.29 -9.57
N GLN A 18 -10.10 6.73 -10.20
CA GLN A 18 -9.95 5.59 -11.12
C GLN A 18 -9.22 5.94 -12.41
N VAL A 19 -9.37 7.17 -12.92
CA VAL A 19 -8.71 7.63 -14.15
C VAL A 19 -7.18 7.43 -14.13
N ALA A 20 -6.57 7.59 -12.96
CA ALA A 20 -5.14 7.36 -12.77
C ALA A 20 -4.74 5.89 -12.97
N ASN A 21 -5.62 4.95 -12.59
CA ASN A 21 -5.45 3.53 -12.86
C ASN A 21 -5.68 3.19 -14.34
N ASP A 22 -6.68 3.80 -15.00
CA ASP A 22 -6.96 3.54 -16.42
C ASP A 22 -5.78 3.91 -17.32
N THR A 23 -5.03 4.95 -16.94
CA THR A 23 -3.84 5.41 -17.67
C THR A 23 -2.63 4.50 -17.44
N THR A 24 -2.53 3.87 -16.27
CA THR A 24 -1.35 3.08 -15.84
C THR A 24 -1.58 1.57 -15.85
N GLY A 25 -2.76 1.10 -16.25
CA GLY A 25 -3.13 -0.31 -16.19
C GLY A 25 -3.31 -0.83 -14.76
N GLY A 26 -3.76 0.02 -13.83
CA GLY A 26 -4.05 -0.34 -12.44
C GLY A 26 -2.87 -0.23 -11.46
N TRP A 27 -1.70 0.21 -11.92
CA TRP A 27 -0.47 0.21 -11.13
C TRP A 27 -0.21 1.50 -10.35
N PHE A 28 -0.88 2.60 -10.70
CA PHE A 28 -0.62 3.91 -10.09
C PHE A 28 -0.76 3.87 -8.57
N TRP A 29 -1.93 3.45 -8.08
CA TRP A 29 -2.23 3.45 -6.65
C TRP A 29 -1.45 2.40 -5.88
N VAL A 30 -1.16 1.26 -6.49
CA VAL A 30 -0.29 0.22 -5.90
C VAL A 30 1.13 0.75 -5.69
N SER A 31 1.66 1.46 -6.69
CA SER A 31 3.00 2.06 -6.62
C SER A 31 3.06 3.16 -5.57
N MET A 32 2.03 4.02 -5.50
CA MET A 32 1.93 5.06 -4.47
C MET A 32 1.85 4.47 -3.06
N LEU A 33 1.03 3.44 -2.85
CA LEU A 33 0.92 2.74 -1.57
C LEU A 33 2.27 2.13 -1.15
N SER A 34 2.99 1.54 -2.10
CA SER A 34 4.33 0.98 -1.89
C SER A 34 5.35 2.06 -1.54
N MET A 35 5.35 3.19 -2.26
CA MET A 35 6.24 4.32 -1.96
C MET A 35 5.99 4.90 -0.57
N ILE A 36 4.73 5.11 -0.18
CA ILE A 36 4.38 5.59 1.17
C ILE A 36 4.92 4.63 2.23
N SER A 37 4.74 3.33 2.01
CA SER A 37 5.24 2.30 2.93
C SER A 37 6.77 2.32 3.04
N ILE A 38 7.48 2.48 1.92
CA ILE A 38 8.96 2.58 1.90
C ILE A 38 9.44 3.84 2.61
N VAL A 39 8.81 4.99 2.37
CA VAL A 39 9.16 6.25 3.04
C VAL A 39 8.94 6.13 4.54
N LEU A 40 7.82 5.54 4.97
CA LEU A 40 7.56 5.27 6.38
C LEU A 40 8.62 4.36 6.99
N LEU A 41 8.97 3.26 6.30
CA LEU A 41 10.03 2.36 6.73
C LEU A 41 11.33 3.11 6.98
N ILE A 42 11.81 3.87 5.99
CA ILE A 42 13.07 4.63 6.09
C ILE A 42 13.01 5.66 7.21
N SER A 43 11.90 6.40 7.33
CA SER A 43 11.72 7.43 8.36
C SER A 43 11.72 6.87 9.78
N MET A 44 11.29 5.60 9.95
CA MET A 44 11.16 4.95 11.24
C MET A 44 12.39 4.11 11.62
N LEU A 45 13.35 3.90 10.71
CA LEU A 45 14.59 3.17 10.99
C LEU A 45 15.34 3.64 12.26
N PRO A 46 15.40 4.94 12.61
CA PRO A 46 16.06 5.39 13.83
C PRO A 46 15.44 4.85 15.14
N PHE A 47 14.18 4.39 15.10
CA PHE A 47 13.47 3.83 16.25
C PHE A 47 13.60 2.30 16.37
N GLY A 48 14.36 1.68 15.46
CA GLY A 48 14.59 0.24 15.41
C GLY A 48 13.94 -0.42 14.20
N PHE A 49 14.65 -1.41 13.63
CA PHE A 49 14.25 -2.08 12.40
C PHE A 49 12.87 -2.76 12.54
N GLU A 50 12.63 -3.49 13.63
CA GLU A 50 11.38 -4.22 13.84
C GLU A 50 10.18 -3.28 13.92
N ALA A 51 10.31 -2.21 14.71
CA ALA A 51 9.28 -1.18 14.85
C ALA A 51 9.02 -0.47 13.52
N ALA A 52 10.08 -0.18 12.75
CA ALA A 52 9.97 0.46 11.45
C ALA A 52 9.21 -0.40 10.42
N VAL A 53 9.57 -1.68 10.31
CA VAL A 53 8.88 -2.61 9.40
C VAL A 53 7.42 -2.80 9.81
N PHE A 54 7.16 -2.96 11.12
CA PHE A 54 5.80 -3.15 11.62
C PHE A 54 4.92 -1.93 11.38
N ALA A 55 5.41 -0.73 11.71
CA ALA A 55 4.68 0.52 11.51
C ALA A 55 4.41 0.80 10.03
N ALA A 56 5.41 0.61 9.16
CA ALA A 56 5.27 0.80 7.72
C ALA A 56 4.27 -0.19 7.11
N ALA A 57 4.36 -1.48 7.48
CA ALA A 57 3.44 -2.50 6.98
C ALA A 57 2.02 -2.29 7.52
N PHE A 58 1.85 -1.88 8.76
CA PHE A 58 0.55 -1.56 9.35
C PHE A 58 -0.12 -0.36 8.67
N ALA A 59 0.64 0.73 8.45
CA ALA A 59 0.13 1.89 7.71
C ALA A 59 -0.24 1.53 6.27
N GLY A 60 0.61 0.75 5.58
CA GLY A 60 0.33 0.22 4.25
C GLY A 60 -0.91 -0.66 4.20
N LEU A 61 -1.13 -1.49 5.21
CA LEU A 61 -2.34 -2.32 5.34
C LEU A 61 -3.59 -1.46 5.51
N MET A 62 -3.57 -0.48 6.42
CA MET A 62 -4.71 0.41 6.69
C MET A 62 -5.10 1.22 5.46
N LEU A 63 -4.13 1.86 4.82
CA LEU A 63 -4.37 2.62 3.58
C LEU A 63 -4.80 1.70 2.45
N GLY A 64 -4.16 0.53 2.31
CA GLY A 64 -4.50 -0.47 1.31
C GLY A 64 -5.94 -0.96 1.44
N MET A 65 -6.42 -1.21 2.65
CA MET A 65 -7.82 -1.60 2.89
C MET A 65 -8.79 -0.51 2.40
N ILE A 66 -8.56 0.75 2.76
CA ILE A 66 -9.41 1.87 2.34
C ILE A 66 -9.45 1.96 0.81
N MET A 67 -8.27 1.93 0.18
CA MET A 67 -8.15 2.01 -1.29
C MET A 67 -8.76 0.80 -2.00
N SER A 68 -8.72 -0.38 -1.38
CA SER A 68 -9.34 -1.59 -1.92
C SER A 68 -10.86 -1.55 -1.85
N TYR A 69 -11.43 -1.03 -0.75
CA TYR A 69 -12.87 -0.77 -0.67
C TYR A 69 -13.36 0.24 -1.72
N MET A 70 -12.50 1.19 -2.12
CA MET A 70 -12.78 2.13 -3.21
C MET A 70 -12.55 1.54 -4.62
N GLY A 71 -12.11 0.29 -4.73
CA GLY A 71 -11.80 -0.35 -6.01
C GLY A 71 -10.54 0.19 -6.70
N LEU A 72 -9.66 0.88 -5.97
CA LEU A 72 -8.42 1.47 -6.51
C LEU A 72 -7.23 0.51 -6.45
N VAL A 73 -7.23 -0.43 -5.50
CA VAL A 73 -6.15 -1.41 -5.29
C VAL A 73 -6.75 -2.81 -5.09
N GLY A 74 -6.16 -3.82 -5.72
CA GLY A 74 -6.60 -5.21 -5.52
C GLY A 74 -6.24 -5.76 -4.13
N TRP A 75 -7.11 -6.61 -3.57
CA TRP A 75 -6.92 -7.25 -2.26
C TRP A 75 -5.61 -8.03 -2.13
N THR A 76 -5.07 -8.56 -3.23
CA THR A 76 -3.77 -9.24 -3.27
C THR A 76 -2.63 -8.36 -2.75
N TRP A 77 -2.64 -7.06 -3.05
CA TRP A 77 -1.62 -6.11 -2.59
C TRP A 77 -1.78 -5.78 -1.10
N VAL A 78 -3.02 -5.70 -0.63
CA VAL A 78 -3.33 -5.50 0.79
C VAL A 78 -2.84 -6.70 1.62
N ALA A 79 -3.07 -7.91 1.11
CA ALA A 79 -2.62 -9.15 1.75
C ALA A 79 -1.10 -9.25 1.89
N MET A 80 -0.32 -8.64 0.97
CA MET A 80 1.14 -8.57 1.09
C MET A 80 1.58 -7.87 2.39
N TYR A 81 0.94 -6.74 2.74
CA TYR A 81 1.24 -6.02 3.99
C TYR A 81 0.88 -6.83 5.23
N ALA A 82 -0.26 -7.55 5.19
CA ALA A 82 -0.61 -8.49 6.26
C ALA A 82 0.44 -9.62 6.39
N GLY A 83 0.93 -10.13 5.26
CA GLY A 83 2.01 -11.11 5.21
C GLY A 83 3.30 -10.60 5.86
N VAL A 84 3.73 -9.37 5.57
CA VAL A 84 4.90 -8.74 6.20
C VAL A 84 4.72 -8.65 7.71
N ILE A 85 3.54 -8.25 8.19
CA ILE A 85 3.24 -8.19 9.64
C ILE A 85 3.37 -9.57 10.28
N VAL A 86 2.79 -10.61 9.67
CA VAL A 86 2.86 -11.98 10.20
C VAL A 86 4.31 -12.47 10.22
N VAL A 87 5.07 -12.25 9.16
CA VAL A 87 6.50 -12.62 9.10
C VAL A 87 7.29 -11.91 10.20
N MET A 88 7.05 -10.63 10.43
CA MET A 88 7.71 -9.88 11.51
C MET A 88 7.35 -10.40 12.90
N ILE A 89 6.09 -10.77 13.14
CA ILE A 89 5.68 -11.38 14.42
C ILE A 89 6.46 -12.69 14.65
N LEU A 90 6.53 -13.56 13.64
CA LEU A 90 7.26 -14.82 13.73
C LEU A 90 8.76 -14.58 13.96
N TRP A 91 9.35 -13.61 13.27
CA TRP A 91 10.76 -13.22 13.43
C TRP A 91 11.07 -12.76 14.86
N THR A 92 10.28 -11.83 15.40
CA THR A 92 10.47 -11.32 16.76
C THR A 92 10.21 -12.39 17.83
N MET A 93 9.27 -13.32 17.59
CA MET A 93 9.06 -14.47 18.48
C MET A 93 10.25 -15.43 18.48
N TYR A 94 10.87 -15.67 17.33
CA TYR A 94 12.05 -16.52 17.22
C TYR A 94 13.25 -15.90 17.93
N GLY A 95 13.52 -14.61 17.72
CA GLY A 95 14.67 -13.92 18.33
C GLY A 95 14.60 -13.76 19.85
N ARG A 96 13.45 -14.02 20.48
CA ARG A 96 13.29 -14.04 21.95
C ARG A 96 13.56 -15.40 22.59
N ARG A 97 13.92 -16.42 21.80
CA ARG A 97 14.25 -17.76 22.30
C ARG A 97 15.72 -17.90 22.69
N ASP A 98 16.54 -16.90 22.38
CA ASP A 98 17.94 -16.77 22.79
C ASP A 98 18.05 -15.81 23.99
#